data_AF-A0AAU0HPY5-F1
#
_entry.id   AF-A0AAU0HPY5-F1
#
_cell.length_a   1.000
_cell.length_b   1.000
_cell.length_c   1.000
_cell.angle_alpha   90.00
_cell.angle_beta   90.00
_cell.angle_gamma   90.00
#
_symmetry.space_group_name_H-M   'P 1'
#
loop_
_entity.id
_entity.type
_entity.pdbx_description
1 polymer ?
#
loop_
_entity_poly.entity_id
_entity_poly.type
_entity_poly.pdbx_seq_one_letter_code
_entity_poly.pdbx_strand_id
1 'polypeptide(L)'
;MYVFSLAGSDSGSARSGGPAINIALLRQIDPAEIVASLRESLLVLTEDLVVEYANDRFFRTFDVASDETVGYPLSTLGNGQWDIPALLGELGRIVSGGDEVVDFEVDHAFEQIGRRVMRLNARKTVRPGNGSRRILLAIEDVTAERDAATALERERLLSVGIVDTIREPLLVLDEQLSVVLASRSFYRTFNVEPDATIGRRLADLGNGQWAIPKLLDLLTDVVPRNTVVEDFEVSHDFPDLGERIILLNARKVFREDNHTHLLLLAMQDVTAQRRLEAERTDALDHADRLLEELNHRVMNSLTMIGSIIALEARNMSDEACRAAFSRMRARIDAIASLYRSLSQTRSVDTVTAQSYLTALVGNVVASSGQADAVSTEFDVADIRLSTRVAVPLGLIVNELVTNSLKYAYAGRPGGRLGVELSVDGNAMTLSVWDDGPGIDPDARVDSGLGQKLTEAFTTQLDGKMHLKSETTGTRHTLVIPR
;
A
#
# COMPACT_ATOMS: atom_id res chain seq x y z
N MET A 1 -14.48 95.21 -15.76
CA MET A 1 -13.90 96.14 -16.77
C MET A 1 -12.41 95.82 -16.79
N TYR A 2 -11.79 95.13 -17.74
CA TYR A 2 -12.04 94.87 -19.15
C TYR A 2 -11.89 93.37 -19.48
N VAL A 3 -12.59 92.97 -20.54
CA VAL A 3 -12.63 91.66 -21.19
C VAL A 3 -11.51 91.58 -22.22
N PHE A 4 -10.81 90.45 -22.32
CA PHE A 4 -10.28 89.98 -23.60
C PHE A 4 -10.42 88.47 -23.73
N SER A 5 -11.28 88.11 -24.68
CA SER A 5 -11.45 86.79 -25.30
C SER A 5 -10.36 86.61 -26.35
N LEU A 6 -9.82 85.40 -26.46
CA LEU A 6 -9.34 84.85 -27.75
C LEU A 6 -9.47 83.32 -27.72
N ALA A 7 -10.32 82.84 -28.62
CA ALA A 7 -10.51 81.45 -28.98
C ALA A 7 -9.33 80.91 -29.81
N GLY A 8 -9.09 79.61 -29.74
CA GLY A 8 -8.11 78.92 -30.58
C GLY A 8 -8.24 77.40 -30.49
N SER A 9 -9.06 76.85 -31.40
CA SER A 9 -9.01 75.51 -32.01
C SER A 9 -8.96 74.25 -31.13
N ASP A 10 -10.10 73.56 -31.11
CA ASP A 10 -10.24 72.11 -31.01
C ASP A 10 -9.42 71.37 -32.08
N SER A 11 -8.61 70.39 -31.68
CA SER A 11 -8.30 69.22 -32.51
C SER A 11 -7.85 68.03 -31.66
N GLY A 12 -8.78 67.11 -31.39
CA GLY A 12 -8.58 65.66 -31.27
C GLY A 12 -7.71 65.11 -30.14
N SER A 13 -8.33 64.50 -29.12
CA SER A 13 -8.41 63.03 -29.06
C SER A 13 -9.46 62.61 -28.03
N ALA A 14 -10.37 61.73 -28.45
CA ALA A 14 -11.36 61.13 -27.59
C ALA A 14 -10.73 59.96 -26.81
N ARG A 15 -10.67 60.08 -25.48
CA ARG A 15 -10.56 58.93 -24.58
C ARG A 15 -11.42 59.14 -23.32
N SER A 16 -12.21 58.10 -23.05
CA SER A 16 -12.90 57.71 -21.80
C SER A 16 -13.88 58.70 -21.13
N GLY A 17 -15.17 58.36 -21.20
CA GLY A 17 -16.24 58.91 -20.38
C GLY A 17 -16.16 58.45 -18.92
N GLY A 18 -15.28 59.07 -18.13
CA GLY A 18 -15.44 59.17 -16.68
C GLY A 18 -16.33 60.37 -16.33
N PRO A 19 -16.91 60.42 -15.12
CA PRO A 19 -17.66 61.61 -14.68
C PRO A 19 -16.77 62.84 -14.83
N ALA A 20 -17.24 63.85 -15.57
CA ALA A 20 -16.50 65.09 -15.75
C ALA A 20 -16.22 65.70 -14.36
N ILE A 21 -14.96 65.60 -13.94
CA ILE A 21 -14.51 66.12 -12.66
C ILE A 21 -14.80 67.62 -12.66
N ASN A 22 -15.65 68.10 -11.74
CA ASN A 22 -15.90 69.53 -11.59
C ASN A 22 -14.67 70.17 -10.94
N ILE A 23 -13.70 70.56 -11.77
CA ILE A 23 -12.43 71.16 -11.35
C ILE A 23 -12.66 72.41 -10.49
N ALA A 24 -13.78 73.12 -10.67
CA ALA A 24 -14.13 74.28 -9.84
C ALA A 24 -14.45 73.89 -8.39
N LEU A 25 -14.96 72.68 -8.14
CA LEU A 25 -15.20 72.15 -6.80
C LEU A 25 -13.88 71.71 -6.13
N LEU A 26 -12.98 71.07 -6.88
CA LEU A 26 -11.65 70.68 -6.38
C LEU A 26 -10.76 71.88 -6.03
N ARG A 27 -10.93 73.02 -6.73
CA ARG A 27 -10.23 74.27 -6.39
C ARG A 27 -10.73 74.93 -5.10
N GLN A 28 -11.88 74.50 -4.55
CA GLN A 28 -12.44 74.99 -3.29
C GLN A 28 -12.01 74.16 -2.07
N ILE A 29 -11.43 72.98 -2.30
CA ILE A 29 -10.86 72.12 -1.27
C ILE A 29 -9.37 72.44 -1.17
N ASP A 30 -8.81 72.49 0.04
CA ASP A 30 -7.37 72.65 0.22
C ASP A 30 -6.65 71.46 -0.44
N PRO A 31 -5.77 71.68 -1.45
CA PRO A 31 -5.00 70.62 -2.06
C PRO A 31 -4.22 69.75 -1.05
N ALA A 32 -3.85 70.33 0.10
CA ALA A 32 -3.19 69.60 1.18
C ALA A 32 -4.11 68.53 1.81
N GLU A 33 -5.41 68.82 1.98
CA GLU A 33 -6.39 67.85 2.50
C GLU A 33 -6.64 66.70 1.51
N ILE A 34 -6.65 67.00 0.20
CA ILE A 34 -6.77 65.98 -0.84
C ILE A 34 -5.60 65.01 -0.75
N VAL A 35 -4.37 65.52 -0.72
CA VAL A 35 -3.15 64.69 -0.67
C VAL A 35 -3.02 63.93 0.65
N ALA A 36 -3.43 64.52 1.77
CA ALA A 36 -3.44 63.86 3.08
C ALA A 36 -4.45 62.70 3.15
N SER A 37 -5.50 62.73 2.35
CA SER A 37 -6.51 61.66 2.26
C SER A 37 -6.10 60.48 1.36
N LEU A 38 -5.02 60.62 0.57
CA LEU A 38 -4.56 59.57 -0.33
C LEU A 38 -3.94 58.40 0.43
N ARG A 39 -4.20 57.18 -0.06
CA ARG A 39 -3.57 55.95 0.45
C ARG A 39 -2.20 55.70 -0.17
N GLU A 40 -1.87 56.41 -1.23
CA GLU A 40 -0.61 56.32 -1.97
C GLU A 40 0.43 57.28 -1.39
N SER A 41 1.69 56.87 -1.49
CA SER A 41 2.84 57.73 -1.22
C SER A 41 3.07 58.63 -2.43
N LEU A 42 3.07 59.95 -2.24
CA LEU A 42 3.12 60.92 -3.32
C LEU A 42 4.40 61.75 -3.23
N LEU A 43 5.14 61.80 -4.32
CA LEU A 43 6.31 62.64 -4.52
C LEU A 43 6.09 63.65 -5.65
N VAL A 44 6.59 64.87 -5.48
CA VAL A 44 6.76 65.84 -6.57
C VAL A 44 8.24 66.05 -6.76
N LEU A 45 8.74 65.78 -7.96
CA LEU A 45 10.15 65.86 -8.31
C LEU A 45 10.40 66.98 -9.34
N THR A 46 11.60 67.55 -9.32
CA THR A 46 12.12 68.39 -10.42
C THR A 46 12.49 67.55 -11.65
N GLU A 47 12.86 68.19 -12.76
CA GLU A 47 13.42 67.48 -13.93
C GLU A 47 14.76 66.77 -13.62
N ASP A 48 15.49 67.24 -12.60
CA ASP A 48 16.72 66.61 -12.10
C ASP A 48 16.44 65.54 -11.03
N LEU A 49 15.17 65.10 -10.89
CA LEU A 49 14.71 64.11 -9.91
C LEU A 49 14.98 64.46 -8.44
N VAL A 50 15.02 65.76 -8.12
CA VAL A 50 15.11 66.25 -6.74
C VAL A 50 13.72 66.33 -6.14
N VAL A 51 13.54 65.82 -4.91
CA VAL A 51 12.24 65.83 -4.23
C VAL A 51 11.89 67.25 -3.77
N GLU A 52 10.84 67.83 -4.35
CA GLU A 52 10.29 69.12 -3.90
C GLU A 52 9.17 68.95 -2.87
N TYR A 53 8.47 67.82 -2.90
CA TYR A 53 7.39 67.51 -1.97
C TYR A 53 7.25 66.01 -1.80
N ALA A 54 6.94 65.59 -0.57
CA ALA A 54 6.53 64.24 -0.23
C ALA A 54 5.37 64.32 0.77
N ASN A 55 4.38 63.44 0.63
CA ASN A 55 3.26 63.39 1.58
C ASN A 55 3.60 62.54 2.83
N ASP A 56 2.81 62.70 3.89
CA ASP A 56 2.98 61.94 5.14
C ASP A 56 2.95 60.42 4.95
N ARG A 57 2.24 59.94 3.93
CA ARG A 57 2.20 58.53 3.57
C ARG A 57 3.58 58.02 3.16
N PHE A 58 4.32 58.78 2.34
CA PHE A 58 5.68 58.45 1.94
C PHE A 58 6.61 58.32 3.16
N PHE A 59 6.61 59.34 4.02
CA PHE A 59 7.46 59.35 5.23
C PHE A 59 7.19 58.15 6.15
N ARG A 60 5.91 57.82 6.39
CA ARG A 60 5.52 56.68 7.23
C ARG A 60 5.78 55.32 6.58
N THR A 61 5.57 55.20 5.28
CA THR A 61 5.71 53.91 4.56
C THR A 61 7.17 53.51 4.43
N PHE A 62 8.04 54.50 4.19
CA PHE A 62 9.46 54.27 3.94
C PHE A 62 10.37 54.60 5.11
N ASP A 63 9.80 55.03 6.25
CA ASP A 63 10.52 55.40 7.48
C ASP A 63 11.65 56.41 7.24
N VAL A 64 11.30 57.51 6.55
CA VAL A 64 12.25 58.59 6.20
C VAL A 64 11.77 59.93 6.73
N ALA A 65 12.72 60.75 7.19
CA ALA A 65 12.43 62.07 7.74
C ALA A 65 12.28 63.13 6.62
N SER A 66 11.45 64.15 6.85
CA SER A 66 11.14 65.19 5.85
C SER A 66 12.35 66.06 5.51
N ASP A 67 13.15 66.40 6.50
CA ASP A 67 14.39 67.20 6.39
C ASP A 67 15.53 66.46 5.69
N GLU A 68 15.49 65.13 5.65
CA GLU A 68 16.42 64.27 4.91
C GLU A 68 15.89 63.87 3.52
N THR A 69 14.62 64.19 3.22
CA THR A 69 13.95 63.81 1.98
C THR A 69 13.76 64.99 1.03
N VAL A 70 13.19 66.10 1.51
CA VAL A 70 12.87 67.25 0.67
C VAL A 70 14.13 68.06 0.38
N GLY A 71 14.37 68.34 -0.91
CA GLY A 71 15.55 69.05 -1.40
C GLY A 71 16.71 68.15 -1.82
N TYR A 72 16.58 66.83 -1.65
CA TYR A 72 17.60 65.85 -2.03
C TYR A 72 17.21 65.08 -3.31
N PRO A 73 18.18 64.62 -4.11
CA PRO A 73 17.92 63.72 -5.23
C PRO A 73 17.27 62.40 -4.76
N LEU A 74 16.27 61.92 -5.50
CA LEU A 74 15.57 60.68 -5.19
C LEU A 74 16.54 59.52 -4.97
N SER A 75 17.58 59.39 -5.81
CA SER A 75 18.57 58.31 -5.72
C SER A 75 19.40 58.30 -4.43
N THR A 76 19.46 59.42 -3.69
CA THR A 76 20.26 59.53 -2.46
C THR A 76 19.46 59.23 -1.19
N LEU A 77 18.14 59.12 -1.29
CA LEU A 77 17.27 58.91 -0.14
C LEU A 77 17.56 57.58 0.56
N GLY A 78 17.44 57.57 1.89
CA GLY A 78 17.61 56.37 2.71
C GLY A 78 19.00 55.73 2.53
N ASN A 79 20.07 56.53 2.54
CA ASN A 79 21.45 56.10 2.27
C ASN A 79 21.65 55.46 0.89
N GLY A 80 20.95 55.94 -0.14
CA GLY A 80 21.05 55.42 -1.50
C GLY A 80 20.17 54.21 -1.80
N GLN A 81 19.28 53.81 -0.88
CA GLN A 81 18.33 52.71 -1.12
C GLN A 81 17.34 53.02 -2.25
N TRP A 82 17.15 54.29 -2.58
CA TRP A 82 16.33 54.72 -3.70
C TRP A 82 17.07 54.83 -5.04
N ASP A 83 18.36 54.46 -5.08
CA ASP A 83 19.11 54.26 -6.32
C ASP A 83 18.69 52.94 -7.00
N ILE A 84 17.42 52.87 -7.40
CA ILE A 84 16.81 51.68 -7.99
C ILE A 84 16.88 51.84 -9.52
N PRO A 85 17.75 51.09 -10.23
CA PRO A 85 18.00 51.33 -11.65
C PRO A 85 16.75 51.24 -12.52
N ALA A 86 15.83 50.33 -12.18
CA ALA A 86 14.56 50.18 -12.87
C ALA A 86 13.67 51.42 -12.72
N LEU A 87 13.50 51.95 -11.51
CA LEU A 87 12.73 53.17 -11.24
C LEU A 87 13.36 54.40 -11.92
N LEU A 88 14.67 54.58 -11.75
CA LEU A 88 15.39 55.72 -12.34
C LEU A 88 15.38 55.67 -13.87
N GLY A 89 15.43 54.48 -14.46
CA GLY A 89 15.26 54.27 -15.90
C GLY A 89 13.91 54.78 -16.39
N GLU A 90 12.82 54.41 -15.71
CA GLU A 90 11.47 54.88 -16.06
C GLU A 90 11.30 56.39 -15.89
N LEU A 91 11.76 56.94 -14.77
CA LEU A 91 11.70 58.38 -14.52
C LEU A 91 12.56 59.16 -15.54
N GLY A 92 13.73 58.63 -15.90
CA GLY A 92 14.60 59.20 -16.93
C GLY A 92 13.94 59.23 -18.32
N ARG A 93 13.07 58.25 -18.65
CA ARG A 93 12.27 58.26 -19.88
C ARG A 93 11.23 59.40 -19.87
N ILE A 94 10.58 59.67 -18.72
CA ILE A 94 9.68 60.82 -18.58
C ILE A 94 10.44 62.15 -18.72
N VAL A 95 11.61 62.27 -18.10
CA VAL A 95 12.44 63.48 -18.21
C VAL A 95 12.82 63.74 -19.67
N SER A 96 13.23 62.70 -20.40
CA SER A 96 13.75 62.78 -21.78
C SER A 96 12.67 62.97 -22.86
N GLY A 97 11.38 62.96 -22.51
CA GLY A 97 10.29 63.24 -23.45
C GLY A 97 9.04 62.38 -23.33
N GLY A 98 8.97 61.44 -22.37
CA GLY A 98 7.75 60.69 -22.07
C GLY A 98 6.71 61.50 -21.29
N ASP A 99 5.44 61.20 -21.49
CA ASP A 99 4.33 61.91 -20.85
C ASP A 99 3.94 61.30 -19.48
N GLU A 100 3.92 59.96 -19.39
CA GLU A 100 3.56 59.22 -18.17
C GLU A 100 4.17 57.81 -18.10
N VAL A 101 4.16 57.24 -16.89
CA VAL A 101 4.41 55.84 -16.53
C VAL A 101 3.20 55.39 -15.71
N VAL A 102 2.60 54.27 -16.10
CA VAL A 102 1.38 53.74 -15.48
C VAL A 102 1.60 52.29 -15.06
N ASP A 103 1.20 51.96 -13.83
CA ASP A 103 1.23 50.62 -13.22
C ASP A 103 2.59 49.91 -13.33
N PHE A 104 3.69 50.66 -13.26
CA PHE A 104 5.03 50.07 -13.30
C PHE A 104 5.40 49.50 -11.95
N GLU A 105 5.66 48.19 -11.88
CA GLU A 105 5.99 47.51 -10.63
C GLU A 105 7.48 47.28 -10.45
N VAL A 106 7.98 47.57 -9.26
CA VAL A 106 9.38 47.39 -8.87
C VAL A 106 9.45 46.60 -7.57
N ASP A 107 10.18 45.49 -7.58
CA ASP A 107 10.52 44.70 -6.40
C ASP A 107 11.87 45.18 -5.87
N HIS A 108 11.89 45.69 -4.64
CA HIS A 108 13.09 46.20 -4.01
C HIS A 108 13.16 45.83 -2.52
N ALA A 109 14.36 45.50 -2.04
CA ALA A 109 14.61 45.21 -0.64
C ALA A 109 15.30 46.40 0.03
N PHE A 110 14.54 47.09 0.89
CA PHE A 110 15.04 48.16 1.73
C PHE A 110 15.64 47.57 3.02
N GLU A 111 16.72 48.17 3.54
CA GLU A 111 17.40 47.61 4.72
C GLU A 111 16.54 47.71 5.99
N GLN A 112 15.75 48.78 6.15
CA GLN A 112 14.99 49.04 7.38
C GLN A 112 13.58 48.45 7.35
N ILE A 113 12.92 48.48 6.19
CA ILE A 113 11.51 48.08 6.05
C ILE A 113 11.33 46.73 5.34
N GLY A 114 12.41 46.14 4.84
CA GLY A 114 12.43 44.86 4.14
C GLY A 114 12.00 44.93 2.67
N ARG A 115 11.65 43.77 2.10
CA ARG A 115 11.18 43.67 0.71
C ARG A 115 9.86 44.42 0.51
N ARG A 116 9.78 45.18 -0.57
CA ARG A 116 8.59 45.89 -1.02
C ARG A 116 8.41 45.74 -2.53
N VAL A 117 7.19 45.44 -2.93
CA VAL A 117 6.76 45.55 -4.33
C VAL A 117 5.95 46.84 -4.46
N MET A 118 6.52 47.79 -5.19
CA MET A 118 5.95 49.13 -5.36
C MET A 118 5.35 49.25 -6.75
N ARG A 119 4.09 49.66 -6.84
CA ARG A 119 3.43 50.06 -8.09
C ARG A 119 3.55 51.58 -8.25
N LEU A 120 4.08 52.01 -9.38
CA LEU A 120 4.53 53.36 -9.63
C LEU A 120 3.72 53.98 -10.77
N ASN A 121 3.14 55.14 -10.49
CA ASN A 121 2.42 55.96 -11.46
C ASN A 121 3.10 57.33 -11.50
N ALA A 122 3.76 57.67 -12.60
CA ALA A 122 4.45 58.94 -12.74
C ALA A 122 3.93 59.73 -13.94
N ARG A 123 3.74 61.04 -13.79
CA ARG A 123 3.32 61.91 -14.89
C ARG A 123 4.06 63.24 -14.89
N LYS A 124 4.30 63.77 -16.08
CA LYS A 124 4.86 65.10 -16.24
C LYS A 124 3.79 66.17 -16.04
N THR A 125 4.06 67.19 -15.25
CA THR A 125 3.15 68.32 -14.99
C THR A 125 3.89 69.64 -15.10
N VAL A 126 3.16 70.74 -15.34
CA VAL A 126 3.72 72.08 -15.55
C VAL A 126 3.25 73.00 -14.44
N ARG A 127 4.19 73.72 -13.81
CA ARG A 127 3.87 74.69 -12.77
C ARG A 127 3.16 75.92 -13.39
N PRO A 128 1.97 76.31 -12.89
CA PRO A 128 1.31 77.53 -13.34
C PRO A 128 2.18 78.75 -12.99
N GLY A 129 2.53 79.57 -13.98
CA GLY A 129 3.18 80.88 -13.80
C GLY A 129 4.65 80.99 -14.22
N ASN A 130 5.44 79.90 -14.29
CA ASN A 130 6.83 79.96 -14.74
C ASN A 130 7.21 78.92 -15.83
N GLY A 131 6.37 77.92 -16.09
CA GLY A 131 6.61 76.92 -17.14
C GLY A 131 7.58 75.79 -16.76
N SER A 132 8.13 75.80 -15.54
CA SER A 132 8.94 74.68 -15.02
C SER A 132 8.13 73.39 -14.98
N ARG A 133 8.77 72.33 -15.45
CA ARG A 133 8.23 70.98 -15.50
C ARG A 133 8.56 70.25 -14.20
N ARG A 134 7.60 69.48 -13.70
CA ARG A 134 7.71 68.64 -12.51
C ARG A 134 7.23 67.24 -12.85
N ILE A 135 7.67 66.26 -12.07
CA ILE A 135 7.18 64.89 -12.17
C ILE A 135 6.37 64.60 -10.91
N LEU A 136 5.11 64.25 -11.09
CA LEU A 136 4.29 63.73 -10.00
C LEU A 136 4.43 62.22 -10.00
N LEU A 137 5.00 61.64 -8.94
CA LEU A 137 5.18 60.20 -8.77
C LEU A 137 4.31 59.73 -7.60
N ALA A 138 3.36 58.86 -7.89
CA ALA A 138 2.59 58.13 -6.91
C ALA A 138 3.14 56.70 -6.78
N ILE A 139 3.24 56.24 -5.53
CA ILE A 139 3.83 54.96 -5.16
C ILE A 139 2.84 54.23 -4.25
N GLU A 140 2.39 53.07 -4.70
CA GLU A 140 1.53 52.16 -3.93
C GLU A 140 2.34 50.92 -3.51
N ASP A 141 2.27 50.56 -2.22
CA ASP A 141 2.86 49.31 -1.72
C ASP A 141 1.87 48.16 -1.95
N VAL A 142 2.18 47.31 -2.92
CA VAL A 142 1.36 46.15 -3.33
C VAL A 142 1.98 44.82 -2.86
N THR A 143 2.91 44.86 -1.90
CA THR A 143 3.63 43.66 -1.42
C THR A 143 2.69 42.58 -0.91
N ALA A 144 1.74 42.94 -0.05
CA ALA A 144 0.81 41.97 0.53
C ALA A 144 -0.10 41.31 -0.53
N GLU A 145 -0.55 42.07 -1.53
CA GLU A 145 -1.35 41.56 -2.65
C GLU A 145 -0.52 40.58 -3.49
N ARG A 146 0.73 40.95 -3.81
CA ARG A 146 1.63 40.14 -4.65
C ARG A 146 2.09 38.86 -3.94
N ASP A 147 2.39 38.93 -2.66
CA ASP A 147 2.76 37.76 -1.87
C ASP A 147 1.55 36.82 -1.69
N ALA A 148 0.34 37.35 -1.48
CA ALA A 148 -0.88 36.55 -1.43
C ALA A 148 -1.19 35.87 -2.77
N ALA A 149 -1.09 36.59 -3.90
CA ALA A 149 -1.28 36.02 -5.23
C ALA A 149 -0.25 34.93 -5.55
N THR A 150 1.01 35.14 -5.17
CA THR A 150 2.08 34.16 -5.36
C THR A 150 1.87 32.93 -4.48
N ALA A 151 1.46 33.11 -3.22
CA ALA A 151 1.15 32.01 -2.31
C ALA A 151 0.00 31.15 -2.84
N LEU A 152 -1.08 31.78 -3.31
CA LEU A 152 -2.22 31.09 -3.91
C LEU A 152 -1.80 30.30 -5.17
N GLU A 153 -0.99 30.90 -6.05
CA GLU A 153 -0.51 30.20 -7.23
C GLU A 153 0.40 29.01 -6.87
N ARG A 154 1.23 29.13 -5.84
CA ARG A 154 2.04 28.01 -5.34
C ARG A 154 1.18 26.88 -4.80
N GLU A 155 0.13 27.18 -4.04
CA GLU A 155 -0.81 26.18 -3.53
C GLU A 155 -1.57 25.48 -4.67
N ARG A 156 -1.98 26.23 -5.69
CA ARG A 156 -2.62 25.69 -6.90
C ARG A 156 -1.68 24.76 -7.65
N LEU A 157 -0.43 25.18 -7.88
CA LEU A 157 0.60 24.36 -8.54
C LEU A 157 0.92 23.10 -7.73
N LEU A 158 0.97 23.19 -6.40
CA LEU A 158 1.15 22.03 -5.53
C LEU A 158 -0.01 21.04 -5.69
N SER A 159 -1.25 21.51 -5.65
CA SER A 159 -2.45 20.67 -5.77
C SER A 159 -2.49 19.94 -7.12
N VAL A 160 -2.25 20.66 -8.22
CA VAL A 160 -2.16 20.07 -9.56
C VAL A 160 -0.99 19.10 -9.65
N GLY A 161 0.18 19.47 -9.08
CA GLY A 161 1.36 18.62 -9.07
C GLY A 161 1.15 17.30 -8.32
N ILE A 162 0.43 17.31 -7.20
CA ILE A 162 0.05 16.09 -6.46
C ILE A 162 -0.81 15.19 -7.36
N VAL A 163 -1.90 15.72 -7.91
CA VAL A 163 -2.83 14.92 -8.72
C VAL A 163 -2.15 14.36 -9.98
N ASP A 164 -1.28 15.13 -10.63
CA ASP A 164 -0.55 14.70 -11.82
C ASP A 164 0.54 13.66 -11.55
N THR A 165 1.07 13.60 -10.32
CA THR A 165 2.13 12.66 -9.93
C THR A 165 1.58 11.33 -9.44
N ILE A 166 0.30 11.29 -9.03
CA ILE A 166 -0.35 10.05 -8.60
C ILE A 166 -0.43 9.08 -9.79
N ARG A 167 0.02 7.84 -9.53
CA ARG A 167 0.01 6.76 -10.53
C ARG A 167 -1.36 6.13 -10.70
N GLU A 168 -2.22 6.22 -9.70
CA GLU A 168 -3.60 5.75 -9.77
C GLU A 168 -4.46 6.76 -10.52
N PRO A 169 -5.29 6.31 -11.48
CA PRO A 169 -6.32 7.15 -12.06
C PRO A 169 -7.21 7.80 -10.99
N LEU A 170 -7.17 9.12 -10.93
CA LEU A 170 -7.96 9.94 -10.02
C LEU A 170 -8.84 10.93 -10.79
N LEU A 171 -10.09 11.06 -10.35
CA LEU A 171 -11.03 12.11 -10.74
C LEU A 171 -11.45 12.93 -9.53
N VAL A 172 -11.64 14.23 -9.76
CA VAL A 172 -12.31 15.16 -8.85
C VAL A 172 -13.63 15.56 -9.51
N LEU A 173 -14.75 15.29 -8.84
CA LEU A 173 -16.09 15.53 -9.35
C LEU A 173 -16.80 16.60 -8.51
N ASP A 174 -17.69 17.36 -9.14
CA ASP A 174 -18.63 18.26 -8.48
C ASP A 174 -19.89 17.53 -7.98
N GLU A 175 -20.84 18.27 -7.42
CA GLU A 175 -22.10 17.74 -6.88
C GLU A 175 -23.02 17.11 -7.94
N GLN A 176 -22.84 17.49 -9.21
CA GLN A 176 -23.58 16.94 -10.35
C GLN A 176 -22.87 15.73 -10.98
N LEU A 177 -21.76 15.30 -10.35
CA LEU A 177 -20.83 14.27 -10.80
C LEU A 177 -20.11 14.64 -12.11
N SER A 178 -19.86 15.92 -12.32
CA SER A 178 -19.10 16.44 -13.46
C SER A 178 -17.63 16.56 -13.12
N VAL A 179 -16.75 16.24 -14.08
CA VAL A 179 -15.30 16.23 -13.85
C VAL A 179 -14.77 17.65 -13.73
N VAL A 180 -14.27 18.00 -12.54
CA VAL A 180 -13.55 19.25 -12.29
C VAL A 180 -12.07 19.09 -12.63
N LEU A 181 -11.49 17.94 -12.30
CA LEU A 181 -10.07 17.65 -12.52
C LEU A 181 -9.86 16.15 -12.71
N ALA A 182 -8.90 15.78 -13.55
CA ALA A 182 -8.48 14.40 -13.72
C ALA A 182 -6.95 14.31 -13.73
N SER A 183 -6.41 13.26 -13.10
CA SER A 183 -4.97 12.97 -13.12
C SER A 183 -4.47 12.58 -14.52
N ARG A 184 -3.18 12.79 -14.79
CA ARG A 184 -2.52 12.24 -15.99
C ARG A 184 -2.67 10.73 -16.14
N SER A 185 -2.68 10.00 -15.03
CA SER A 185 -2.85 8.54 -15.06
C SER A 185 -4.24 8.14 -15.57
N PHE A 186 -5.28 8.92 -15.26
CA PHE A 186 -6.63 8.68 -15.77
C PHE A 186 -6.68 8.76 -17.29
N TYR A 187 -6.15 9.85 -17.86
CA TYR A 187 -6.10 10.02 -19.32
C TYR A 187 -5.37 8.87 -20.03
N ARG A 188 -4.22 8.45 -19.47
CA ARG A 188 -3.42 7.36 -20.05
C ARG A 188 -4.07 5.99 -19.93
N THR A 189 -4.65 5.69 -18.76
CA THR A 189 -5.23 4.37 -18.48
C THR A 189 -6.49 4.14 -19.30
N PHE A 190 -7.33 5.16 -19.42
CA PHE A 190 -8.62 5.06 -20.12
C PHE A 190 -8.60 5.62 -21.54
N ASN A 191 -7.44 6.07 -22.02
CA ASN A 191 -7.22 6.60 -23.36
C ASN A 191 -8.23 7.72 -23.74
N VAL A 192 -8.41 8.69 -22.85
CA VAL A 192 -9.33 9.83 -23.02
C VAL A 192 -8.58 11.16 -23.00
N GLU A 193 -9.06 12.13 -23.78
CA GLU A 193 -8.47 13.46 -23.88
C GLU A 193 -9.01 14.43 -22.82
N PRO A 194 -8.19 15.37 -22.32
CA PRO A 194 -8.62 16.37 -21.34
C PRO A 194 -9.85 17.18 -21.77
N ASP A 195 -9.86 17.70 -23.00
CA ASP A 195 -10.95 18.53 -23.55
C ASP A 195 -12.27 17.78 -23.69
N ALA A 196 -12.20 16.44 -23.82
CA ALA A 196 -13.36 15.57 -23.87
C ALA A 196 -13.82 15.10 -22.48
N THR A 197 -13.05 15.39 -21.44
CA THR A 197 -13.26 14.87 -20.08
C THR A 197 -13.70 15.96 -19.10
N ILE A 198 -12.97 17.09 -19.05
CA ILE A 198 -13.24 18.16 -18.09
C ILE A 198 -14.60 18.81 -18.38
N GLY A 199 -15.38 19.05 -17.32
CA GLY A 199 -16.72 19.63 -17.36
C GLY A 199 -17.83 18.67 -17.79
N ARG A 200 -17.51 17.42 -18.15
CA ARG A 200 -18.51 16.40 -18.52
C ARG A 200 -18.93 15.58 -17.31
N ARG A 201 -20.16 15.07 -17.34
CA ARG A 201 -20.64 14.14 -16.30
C ARG A 201 -19.92 12.80 -16.41
N LEU A 202 -19.64 12.19 -15.27
CA LEU A 202 -18.96 10.89 -15.19
C LEU A 202 -19.62 9.85 -16.09
N ALA A 203 -20.95 9.74 -16.06
CA ALA A 203 -21.70 8.77 -16.85
C ALA A 203 -21.56 8.95 -18.37
N ASP A 204 -21.19 10.14 -18.85
CA ASP A 204 -21.08 10.45 -20.28
C ASP A 204 -19.65 10.30 -20.81
N LEU A 205 -18.67 9.96 -19.94
CA LEU A 205 -17.27 9.81 -20.33
C LEU A 205 -17.04 8.56 -21.18
N GLY A 206 -16.11 8.65 -22.14
CA GLY A 206 -15.64 7.50 -22.93
C GLY A 206 -16.77 6.72 -23.61
N ASN A 207 -17.68 7.43 -24.30
CA ASN A 207 -18.89 6.86 -24.93
C ASN A 207 -19.91 6.25 -23.96
N GLY A 208 -19.92 6.68 -22.70
CA GLY A 208 -20.87 6.19 -21.70
C GLY A 208 -20.41 4.95 -20.95
N GLN A 209 -19.17 4.51 -21.13
CA GLN A 209 -18.58 3.35 -20.44
C GLN A 209 -18.52 3.49 -18.91
N TRP A 210 -18.73 4.71 -18.40
CA TRP A 210 -18.75 5.00 -16.97
C TRP A 210 -20.16 5.08 -16.40
N ALA A 211 -21.20 4.85 -17.21
CA ALA A 211 -22.58 4.69 -16.76
C ALA A 211 -22.82 3.32 -16.08
N ILE A 212 -21.95 2.96 -15.14
CA ILE A 212 -22.00 1.68 -14.45
C ILE A 212 -22.98 1.81 -13.27
N PRO A 213 -24.10 1.06 -13.24
CA PRO A 213 -25.14 1.26 -12.21
C PRO A 213 -24.60 1.20 -10.78
N LYS A 214 -23.78 0.18 -10.47
CA LYS A 214 -23.15 0.03 -9.14
C LYS A 214 -22.26 1.22 -8.75
N LEU A 215 -21.56 1.82 -9.72
CA LEU A 215 -20.73 3.00 -9.49
C LEU A 215 -21.59 4.23 -9.26
N LEU A 216 -22.62 4.43 -10.09
CA LEU A 216 -23.51 5.56 -9.92
C LEU A 216 -24.24 5.49 -8.57
N ASP A 217 -24.79 4.33 -8.20
CA ASP A 217 -25.42 4.10 -6.89
C ASP A 217 -24.44 4.40 -5.74
N LEU A 218 -23.17 3.99 -5.87
CA LEU A 218 -22.14 4.30 -4.89
C LEU A 218 -21.99 5.82 -4.71
N LEU A 219 -21.86 6.57 -5.80
CA LEU A 219 -21.60 8.02 -5.76
C LEU A 219 -22.84 8.84 -5.41
N THR A 220 -24.05 8.36 -5.73
CA THR A 220 -25.31 9.08 -5.46
C THR A 220 -25.92 8.76 -4.10
N ASP A 221 -25.77 7.53 -3.60
CA ASP A 221 -26.42 7.10 -2.36
C ASP A 221 -25.44 6.83 -1.22
N VAL A 222 -24.30 6.20 -1.49
CA VAL A 222 -23.39 5.71 -0.44
C VAL A 222 -22.45 6.81 0.02
N VAL A 223 -21.71 7.44 -0.89
CA VAL A 223 -20.71 8.47 -0.53
C VAL A 223 -21.33 9.76 0.04
N PRO A 224 -22.54 10.20 -0.35
CA PRO A 224 -23.17 11.32 0.33
C PRO A 224 -23.56 11.02 1.78
N ARG A 225 -23.86 9.75 2.11
CA ARG A 225 -24.19 9.28 3.47
C ARG A 225 -22.95 8.92 4.29
N ASN A 226 -21.88 8.49 3.63
CA ASN A 226 -20.64 8.07 4.24
C ASN A 226 -19.46 8.86 3.66
N THR A 227 -18.69 9.55 4.48
CA THR A 227 -17.63 10.46 4.01
C THR A 227 -16.53 9.78 3.21
N VAL A 228 -16.33 8.47 3.38
CA VAL A 228 -15.30 7.67 2.72
C VAL A 228 -15.87 6.29 2.35
N VAL A 229 -15.54 5.82 1.15
CA VAL A 229 -15.71 4.44 0.70
C VAL A 229 -14.37 3.94 0.18
N GLU A 230 -13.98 2.75 0.63
CA GLU A 230 -12.73 2.10 0.25
C GLU A 230 -13.03 0.71 -0.32
N ASP A 231 -12.16 0.25 -1.20
CA ASP A 231 -12.12 -1.10 -1.78
C ASP A 231 -13.44 -1.56 -2.43
N PHE A 232 -14.18 -0.65 -3.05
CA PHE A 232 -15.41 -1.00 -3.74
C PHE A 232 -15.13 -1.58 -5.12
N GLU A 233 -15.36 -2.88 -5.30
CA GLU A 233 -15.04 -3.60 -6.53
C GLU A 233 -16.19 -3.58 -7.55
N VAL A 234 -15.85 -3.25 -8.80
CA VAL A 234 -16.78 -3.24 -9.93
C VAL A 234 -16.15 -3.97 -11.11
N SER A 235 -16.86 -4.96 -11.65
CA SER A 235 -16.54 -5.55 -12.95
C SER A 235 -17.29 -4.83 -14.06
N HIS A 236 -16.58 -4.47 -15.13
CA HIS A 236 -17.15 -3.82 -16.30
C HIS A 236 -16.38 -4.19 -17.58
N ASP A 237 -17.11 -4.29 -18.69
CA ASP A 237 -16.53 -4.53 -20.01
C ASP A 237 -16.35 -3.22 -20.76
N PHE A 238 -15.10 -2.82 -20.96
CA PHE A 238 -14.75 -1.57 -21.63
C PHE A 238 -14.51 -1.84 -23.11
N PRO A 239 -15.07 -1.04 -24.05
CA PRO A 239 -14.96 -1.31 -25.49
C PRO A 239 -13.53 -1.55 -26.01
N ASP A 240 -12.56 -0.76 -25.55
CA ASP A 240 -11.17 -0.82 -26.02
C ASP A 240 -10.24 -1.66 -25.11
N LEU A 241 -10.65 -1.88 -23.86
CA LEU A 241 -9.82 -2.56 -22.87
C LEU A 241 -10.30 -4.02 -22.64
N GLY A 242 -11.57 -4.33 -22.88
CA GLY A 242 -12.24 -5.59 -22.54
C GLY A 242 -12.67 -5.62 -21.06
N GLU A 243 -12.97 -6.83 -20.57
CA GLU A 243 -13.40 -7.01 -19.17
C GLU A 243 -12.30 -6.57 -18.19
N ARG A 244 -12.69 -5.70 -17.26
CA ARG A 244 -11.85 -5.18 -16.19
C ARG A 244 -12.55 -5.24 -14.85
N ILE A 245 -11.76 -5.52 -13.83
CA ILE A 245 -12.13 -5.43 -12.43
C ILE A 245 -11.45 -4.18 -11.87
N ILE A 246 -12.26 -3.18 -11.53
CA ILE A 246 -11.80 -1.90 -11.02
C ILE A 246 -12.17 -1.80 -9.54
N LEU A 247 -11.17 -1.47 -8.73
CA LEU A 247 -11.32 -1.15 -7.32
C LEU A 247 -11.46 0.37 -7.18
N LEU A 248 -12.48 0.81 -6.44
CA LEU A 248 -12.89 2.20 -6.35
C LEU A 248 -12.79 2.70 -4.91
N ASN A 249 -12.08 3.81 -4.75
CA ASN A 249 -11.99 4.56 -3.50
C ASN A 249 -12.60 5.92 -3.71
N ALA A 250 -13.60 6.27 -2.91
CA ALA A 250 -14.34 7.52 -3.06
C ALA A 250 -14.37 8.29 -1.74
N ARG A 251 -14.09 9.59 -1.79
CA ARG A 251 -14.09 10.46 -0.60
C ARG A 251 -14.77 11.80 -0.88
N LYS A 252 -15.67 12.18 0.02
CA LYS A 252 -16.30 13.51 0.01
C LYS A 252 -15.40 14.52 0.72
N VAL A 253 -15.09 15.64 0.06
CA VAL A 253 -14.27 16.74 0.58
C VAL A 253 -15.13 18.01 0.69
N PHE A 254 -15.03 18.66 1.85
CA PHE A 254 -15.76 19.90 2.15
C PHE A 254 -14.86 21.10 1.89
N ARG A 255 -15.39 22.13 1.22
CA ARG A 255 -14.75 23.45 1.15
C ARG A 255 -15.41 24.37 2.18
N GLU A 256 -14.61 24.96 3.08
CA GLU A 256 -15.09 25.67 4.29
C GLU A 256 -16.03 26.85 3.99
N ASP A 257 -15.97 27.46 2.79
CA ASP A 257 -16.64 28.73 2.53
C ASP A 257 -17.94 28.65 1.71
N ASN A 258 -18.26 27.53 1.04
CA ASN A 258 -19.23 27.58 -0.07
C ASN A 258 -20.23 26.42 -0.14
N HIS A 259 -20.35 25.61 0.92
CA HIS A 259 -21.22 24.42 1.01
C HIS A 259 -21.11 23.39 -0.13
N THR A 260 -20.17 23.59 -1.06
CA THR A 260 -20.00 22.76 -2.24
C THR A 260 -19.11 21.59 -1.86
N HIS A 261 -19.61 20.39 -2.09
CA HIS A 261 -18.87 19.17 -1.80
C HIS A 261 -18.20 18.65 -3.07
N LEU A 262 -16.88 18.49 -3.03
CA LEU A 262 -16.14 17.80 -4.08
C LEU A 262 -16.06 16.31 -3.75
N LEU A 263 -16.06 15.48 -4.77
CA LEU A 263 -15.91 14.05 -4.65
C LEU A 263 -14.60 13.62 -5.30
N LEU A 264 -13.71 13.04 -4.51
CA LEU A 264 -12.50 12.39 -5.01
C LEU A 264 -12.84 10.94 -5.33
N LEU A 265 -12.55 10.48 -6.54
CA LEU A 265 -12.71 9.10 -6.98
C LEU A 265 -11.37 8.59 -7.51
N ALA A 266 -10.74 7.70 -6.77
CA ALA A 266 -9.57 6.95 -7.21
C ALA A 266 -9.98 5.57 -7.73
N MET A 267 -9.33 5.14 -8.79
CA MET A 267 -9.62 3.89 -9.49
C MET A 267 -8.33 3.09 -9.64
N GLN A 268 -8.41 1.80 -9.39
CA GLN A 268 -7.31 0.87 -9.60
C GLN A 268 -7.78 -0.33 -10.41
N ASP A 269 -7.12 -0.62 -11.53
CA ASP A 269 -7.35 -1.86 -12.28
C ASP A 269 -6.65 -3.02 -11.57
N VAL A 270 -7.43 -3.91 -10.97
CA VAL A 270 -6.96 -5.10 -10.24
C VAL A 270 -7.16 -6.38 -11.05
N THR A 271 -7.51 -6.28 -12.34
CA THR A 271 -7.83 -7.44 -13.20
C THR A 271 -6.69 -8.45 -13.25
N ALA A 272 -5.46 -7.99 -13.48
CA ALA A 272 -4.29 -8.87 -13.55
C ALA A 272 -4.01 -9.55 -12.21
N GLN A 273 -4.16 -8.82 -11.10
CA GLN A 273 -3.99 -9.36 -9.76
C GLN A 273 -5.05 -10.43 -9.47
N ARG A 274 -6.34 -10.14 -9.73
CA ARG A 274 -7.45 -11.09 -9.54
C ARG A 274 -7.30 -12.35 -10.38
N ARG A 275 -6.83 -12.22 -11.64
CA ARG A 275 -6.54 -13.38 -12.50
C ARG A 275 -5.41 -14.24 -11.95
N LEU A 276 -4.31 -13.63 -11.52
CA LEU A 276 -3.20 -14.36 -10.90
C LEU A 276 -3.61 -15.04 -9.59
N GLU A 277 -4.44 -14.38 -8.78
CA GLU A 277 -5.01 -14.97 -7.56
C GLU A 277 -5.88 -16.19 -7.87
N ALA A 278 -6.73 -16.10 -8.90
CA ALA A 278 -7.56 -17.21 -9.36
C ALA A 278 -6.72 -18.35 -9.93
N GLU A 279 -5.78 -18.07 -10.84
CA GLU A 279 -4.88 -19.07 -11.43
C GLU A 279 -4.04 -19.79 -10.36
N ARG A 280 -3.55 -19.06 -9.36
CA ARG A 280 -2.82 -19.65 -8.24
C ARG A 280 -3.71 -20.59 -7.43
N THR A 281 -4.94 -20.19 -7.17
CA THR A 281 -5.90 -21.00 -6.41
C THR A 281 -6.23 -22.28 -7.18
N ASP A 282 -6.54 -22.16 -8.47
CA ASP A 282 -6.79 -23.30 -9.36
C ASP A 282 -5.59 -24.25 -9.45
N ALA A 283 -4.37 -23.71 -9.51
CA ALA A 283 -3.13 -24.50 -9.53
C ALA A 283 -2.91 -25.26 -8.21
N LEU A 284 -3.21 -24.65 -7.06
CA LEU A 284 -3.15 -25.32 -5.75
C LEU A 284 -4.18 -26.44 -5.66
N ASP A 285 -5.43 -26.17 -6.05
CA ASP A 285 -6.50 -27.18 -6.07
C ASP A 285 -6.23 -28.31 -7.06
N HIS A 286 -5.53 -28.03 -8.17
CA HIS A 286 -5.07 -29.05 -9.09
C HIS A 286 -3.95 -29.92 -8.50
N ALA A 287 -2.97 -29.30 -7.85
CA ALA A 287 -1.87 -30.01 -7.19
C ALA A 287 -2.38 -30.94 -6.08
N ASP A 288 -3.33 -30.48 -5.26
CA ASP A 288 -3.94 -31.27 -4.19
C ASP A 288 -4.64 -32.52 -4.74
N ARG A 289 -5.44 -32.37 -5.81
CA ARG A 289 -6.10 -33.52 -6.47
C ARG A 289 -5.11 -34.52 -7.05
N LEU A 290 -4.01 -34.05 -7.64
CA LEU A 290 -2.95 -34.93 -8.14
C LEU A 290 -2.28 -35.71 -7.01
N LEU A 291 -2.04 -35.08 -5.86
CA LEU A 291 -1.46 -35.75 -4.69
C LEU A 291 -2.40 -36.82 -4.12
N GLU A 292 -3.70 -36.54 -4.04
CA GLU A 292 -4.70 -37.54 -3.64
C GLU A 292 -4.69 -38.73 -4.62
N GLU A 293 -4.69 -38.48 -5.93
CA GLU A 293 -4.64 -39.54 -6.94
C GLU A 293 -3.36 -40.38 -6.84
N LEU A 294 -2.20 -39.73 -6.67
CA LEU A 294 -0.92 -40.43 -6.49
C LEU A 294 -0.93 -41.31 -5.24
N ASN A 295 -1.41 -40.79 -4.11
CA ASN A 295 -1.53 -41.57 -2.88
C ASN A 295 -2.46 -42.78 -3.09
N HIS A 296 -3.62 -42.60 -3.72
CA HIS A 296 -4.52 -43.71 -4.06
C HIS A 296 -3.84 -44.75 -4.97
N ARG A 297 -3.08 -44.31 -5.99
CA ARG A 297 -2.34 -45.22 -6.89
C ARG A 297 -1.26 -45.99 -6.14
N VAL A 298 -0.48 -45.33 -5.28
CA VAL A 298 0.54 -45.98 -4.44
C VAL A 298 -0.11 -47.03 -3.54
N MET A 299 -1.24 -46.70 -2.91
CA MET A 299 -1.99 -47.63 -2.07
C MET A 299 -2.51 -48.84 -2.85
N ASN A 300 -3.02 -48.63 -4.07
CA ASN A 300 -3.47 -49.71 -4.94
C ASN A 300 -2.29 -50.63 -5.32
N SER A 301 -1.13 -50.06 -5.65
CA SER A 301 0.08 -50.82 -5.95
C SER A 301 0.58 -51.62 -4.75
N LEU A 302 0.64 -51.02 -3.55
CA LEU A 302 1.05 -51.72 -2.32
C LEU A 302 0.09 -52.87 -1.99
N THR A 303 -1.22 -52.65 -2.16
CA THR A 303 -2.25 -53.69 -1.94
C THR A 303 -2.10 -54.84 -2.92
N MET A 304 -1.80 -54.55 -4.19
CA MET A 304 -1.55 -55.57 -5.22
C MET A 304 -0.29 -56.39 -4.88
N ILE A 305 0.82 -55.73 -4.57
CA ILE A 305 2.08 -56.40 -4.20
C ILE A 305 1.86 -57.28 -2.97
N GLY A 306 1.21 -56.75 -1.92
CA GLY A 306 0.88 -57.52 -0.73
C GLY A 306 0.02 -58.75 -1.05
N SER A 307 -0.94 -58.64 -1.96
CA SER A 307 -1.80 -59.75 -2.40
C SER A 307 -1.02 -60.84 -3.15
N ILE A 308 -0.13 -60.46 -4.07
CA ILE A 308 0.75 -61.40 -4.78
C ILE A 308 1.64 -62.15 -3.77
N ILE A 309 2.29 -61.44 -2.85
CA ILE A 309 3.14 -62.05 -1.82
C ILE A 309 2.37 -63.09 -0.99
N ALA A 310 1.12 -62.81 -0.62
CA ALA A 310 0.32 -63.79 0.14
C ALA A 310 -0.13 -64.99 -0.70
N LEU A 311 -0.43 -64.80 -1.99
CA LEU A 311 -0.76 -65.91 -2.89
C LEU A 311 0.44 -66.83 -3.08
N GLU A 312 1.62 -66.26 -3.33
CA GLU A 312 2.87 -67.00 -3.44
C GLU A 312 3.17 -67.76 -2.14
N ALA A 313 3.05 -67.08 -0.98
CA ALA A 313 3.26 -67.69 0.34
C ALA A 313 2.38 -68.92 0.58
N ARG A 314 1.10 -68.86 0.18
CA ARG A 314 0.14 -69.98 0.35
C ARG A 314 0.52 -71.23 -0.43
N ASN A 315 1.15 -71.05 -1.59
CA ASN A 315 1.55 -72.16 -2.46
C ASN A 315 2.89 -72.78 -2.07
N MET A 316 3.61 -72.21 -1.11
CA MET A 316 4.91 -72.73 -0.67
C MET A 316 4.73 -73.89 0.29
N SER A 317 5.53 -74.94 0.10
CA SER A 317 5.63 -76.08 1.03
C SER A 317 6.59 -75.82 2.20
N ASP A 318 7.66 -75.05 1.97
CA ASP A 318 8.66 -74.70 2.98
C ASP A 318 8.14 -73.64 3.96
N GLU A 319 8.04 -74.03 5.24
CA GLU A 319 7.58 -73.17 6.34
C GLU A 319 8.51 -71.95 6.55
N ALA A 320 9.83 -72.13 6.42
CA ALA A 320 10.78 -71.04 6.62
C ALA A 320 10.61 -69.96 5.54
N CYS A 321 10.39 -70.39 4.31
CA CYS A 321 10.14 -69.51 3.18
C CYS A 321 8.76 -68.83 3.29
N ARG A 322 7.71 -69.58 3.66
CA ARG A 322 6.38 -69.01 3.94
C ARG A 322 6.43 -67.94 5.02
N ALA A 323 7.16 -68.19 6.11
CA ALA A 323 7.36 -67.21 7.17
C ALA A 323 8.10 -65.95 6.69
N ALA A 324 9.05 -66.07 5.76
CA ALA A 324 9.73 -64.93 5.15
C ALA A 324 8.79 -64.05 4.31
N PHE A 325 7.92 -64.66 3.51
CA PHE A 325 6.92 -63.92 2.73
C PHE A 325 5.88 -63.23 3.62
N SER A 326 5.41 -63.90 4.68
CA SER A 326 4.51 -63.27 5.66
C SER A 326 5.14 -62.04 6.33
N ARG A 327 6.45 -62.08 6.64
CA ARG A 327 7.18 -60.90 7.13
C ARG A 327 7.26 -59.77 6.10
N MET A 328 7.51 -60.08 4.82
CA MET A 328 7.50 -59.07 3.76
C MET A 328 6.13 -58.42 3.62
N ARG A 329 5.05 -59.20 3.66
CA ARG A 329 3.69 -58.66 3.60
C ARG A 329 3.40 -57.71 4.76
N ALA A 330 3.70 -58.11 6.00
CA ALA A 330 3.49 -57.27 7.18
C ALA A 330 4.18 -55.89 7.06
N ARG A 331 5.35 -55.83 6.40
CA ARG A 331 6.06 -54.56 6.16
C ARG A 331 5.41 -53.70 5.09
N ILE A 332 4.93 -54.30 4.01
CA ILE A 332 4.16 -53.59 2.99
C ILE A 332 2.90 -52.99 3.61
N ASP A 333 2.23 -53.74 4.49
CA ASP A 333 1.03 -53.26 5.20
C ASP A 333 1.34 -52.08 6.15
N ALA A 334 2.53 -52.07 6.77
CA ALA A 334 2.99 -50.93 7.57
C ALA A 334 3.27 -49.67 6.72
N ILE A 335 3.93 -49.82 5.58
CA ILE A 335 4.16 -48.72 4.62
C ILE A 335 2.82 -48.21 4.08
N ALA A 336 1.91 -49.12 3.72
CA ALA A 336 0.56 -48.78 3.26
C ALA A 336 -0.23 -48.01 4.34
N SER A 337 -0.05 -48.34 5.62
CA SER A 337 -0.68 -47.61 6.72
C SER A 337 -0.16 -46.17 6.85
N LEU A 338 1.13 -45.96 6.57
CA LEU A 338 1.73 -44.61 6.55
C LEU A 338 1.16 -43.77 5.40
N TYR A 339 1.08 -44.32 4.19
CA TYR A 339 0.51 -43.61 3.03
C TYR A 339 -0.97 -43.25 3.22
N ARG A 340 -1.77 -44.11 3.88
CA ARG A 340 -3.14 -43.74 4.28
C ARG A 340 -3.18 -42.58 5.26
N SER A 341 -2.24 -42.53 6.21
CA SER A 341 -2.16 -41.43 7.16
C SER A 341 -1.74 -40.13 6.46
N LEU A 342 -0.81 -40.18 5.49
CA LEU A 342 -0.41 -39.02 4.68
C LEU A 342 -1.59 -38.43 3.90
N SER A 343 -2.39 -39.29 3.24
CA SER A 343 -3.54 -38.84 2.44
C SER A 343 -4.62 -38.13 3.27
N GLN A 344 -4.70 -38.38 4.58
CA GLN A 344 -5.71 -37.76 5.44
C GLN A 344 -5.31 -36.36 5.93
N THR A 345 -4.02 -36.03 5.98
CA THR A 345 -3.50 -34.79 6.56
C THR A 345 -3.30 -33.64 5.56
N ARG A 346 -3.58 -33.82 4.26
CA ARG A 346 -3.22 -32.86 3.18
C ARG A 346 -1.77 -32.34 3.27
N SER A 347 -0.87 -33.15 3.82
CA SER A 347 0.55 -32.84 3.96
C SER A 347 1.34 -33.79 3.05
N VAL A 348 2.35 -33.25 2.39
CA VAL A 348 3.15 -34.01 1.40
C VAL A 348 4.23 -34.86 2.08
N ASP A 349 4.67 -34.47 3.26
CA ASP A 349 5.89 -34.98 3.88
C ASP A 349 5.80 -35.27 5.38
N THR A 350 4.66 -34.96 6.04
CA THR A 350 4.50 -35.21 7.47
C THR A 350 3.19 -35.95 7.83
N VAL A 351 3.24 -36.73 8.91
CA VAL A 351 2.09 -37.42 9.51
C VAL A 351 1.98 -37.10 11.00
N THR A 352 0.76 -37.09 11.54
CA THR A 352 0.55 -37.02 12.99
C THR A 352 0.92 -38.36 13.62
N ALA A 353 1.87 -38.36 14.57
CA ALA A 353 2.38 -39.57 15.22
C ALA A 353 1.29 -40.41 15.87
N GLN A 354 0.37 -39.76 16.59
CA GLN A 354 -0.74 -40.41 17.28
C GLN A 354 -1.63 -41.21 16.31
N SER A 355 -2.15 -40.55 15.27
CA SER A 355 -3.01 -41.21 14.26
C SER A 355 -2.26 -42.33 13.54
N TYR A 356 -1.00 -42.09 13.16
CA TYR A 356 -0.18 -43.05 12.44
C TYR A 356 0.11 -44.32 13.25
N LEU A 357 0.64 -44.17 14.47
CA LEU A 357 1.03 -45.29 15.32
C LEU A 357 -0.18 -46.09 15.81
N THR A 358 -1.28 -45.41 16.16
CA THR A 358 -2.52 -46.08 16.58
C THR A 358 -3.08 -46.95 15.45
N ALA A 359 -3.14 -46.41 14.23
CA ALA A 359 -3.62 -47.14 13.07
C ALA A 359 -2.69 -48.32 12.71
N LEU A 360 -1.37 -48.12 12.79
CA LEU A 360 -0.38 -49.15 12.52
C LEU A 360 -0.54 -50.34 13.48
N VAL A 361 -0.53 -50.09 14.80
CA VAL A 361 -0.65 -51.13 15.82
C VAL A 361 -2.00 -51.84 15.73
N GLY A 362 -3.08 -51.09 15.52
CA GLY A 362 -4.42 -51.66 15.33
C GLY A 362 -4.47 -52.65 14.15
N ASN A 363 -3.85 -52.30 13.02
CA ASN A 363 -3.80 -53.19 11.86
C ASN A 363 -3.00 -54.47 12.13
N VAL A 364 -1.87 -54.36 12.85
CA VAL A 364 -1.03 -55.53 13.20
C VAL A 364 -1.78 -56.48 14.14
N VAL A 365 -2.39 -55.94 15.20
CA VAL A 365 -3.18 -56.73 16.15
C VAL A 365 -4.37 -57.40 15.46
N ALA A 366 -5.13 -56.67 14.63
CA ALA A 366 -6.25 -57.24 13.88
C ALA A 366 -5.81 -58.39 12.95
N SER A 367 -4.66 -58.26 12.30
CA SER A 367 -4.13 -59.29 11.40
C SER A 367 -3.64 -60.56 12.10
N SER A 368 -3.34 -60.48 13.40
CA SER A 368 -2.83 -61.61 14.18
C SER A 368 -3.90 -62.62 14.61
N GLY A 369 -5.18 -62.25 14.53
CA GLY A 369 -6.30 -63.04 15.04
C GLY A 369 -6.46 -63.00 16.57
N GLN A 370 -5.69 -62.16 17.28
CA GLN A 370 -5.73 -62.01 18.74
C GLN A 370 -6.41 -60.70 19.19
N ALA A 371 -7.21 -60.07 18.32
CA ALA A 371 -7.81 -58.76 18.57
C ALA A 371 -8.68 -58.71 19.85
N ASP A 372 -9.36 -59.81 20.17
CA ASP A 372 -10.23 -59.90 21.36
C ASP A 372 -9.45 -60.28 22.64
N ALA A 373 -8.20 -60.72 22.51
CA ALA A 373 -7.37 -61.21 23.63
C ALA A 373 -6.39 -60.14 24.14
N VAL A 374 -5.92 -59.23 23.26
CA VAL A 374 -4.89 -58.24 23.62
C VAL A 374 -5.48 -56.84 23.65
N SER A 375 -5.42 -56.18 24.82
CA SER A 375 -5.78 -54.78 24.98
C SER A 375 -4.61 -53.89 24.58
N THR A 376 -4.86 -52.85 23.78
CA THR A 376 -3.84 -51.90 23.32
C THR A 376 -3.95 -50.55 24.04
N GLU A 377 -2.83 -50.04 24.52
CA GLU A 377 -2.71 -48.74 25.21
C GLU A 377 -1.81 -47.79 24.42
N PHE A 378 -2.19 -46.50 24.37
CA PHE A 378 -1.45 -45.48 23.62
C PHE A 378 -1.27 -44.23 24.46
N ASP A 379 -0.01 -43.84 24.67
CA ASP A 379 0.37 -42.53 25.21
C ASP A 379 1.35 -41.87 24.24
N VAL A 380 0.81 -41.32 23.17
CA VAL A 380 1.57 -40.83 22.02
C VAL A 380 1.41 -39.32 21.93
N ALA A 381 2.51 -38.57 22.07
CA ALA A 381 2.53 -37.13 21.93
C ALA A 381 2.01 -36.70 20.55
N ASP A 382 1.21 -35.63 20.52
CA ASP A 382 0.66 -35.05 19.30
C ASP A 382 1.74 -34.23 18.56
N ILE A 383 2.63 -34.95 17.87
CA ILE A 383 3.72 -34.38 17.08
C ILE A 383 3.60 -34.80 15.62
N ARG A 384 4.13 -33.96 14.73
CA ARG A 384 4.28 -34.30 13.31
C ARG A 384 5.64 -34.96 13.05
N LEU A 385 5.61 -36.12 12.43
CA LEU A 385 6.79 -36.86 12.00
C LEU A 385 6.97 -36.68 10.50
N SER A 386 8.19 -36.39 10.04
CA SER A 386 8.50 -36.44 8.61
C SER A 386 8.45 -37.90 8.12
N THR A 387 8.16 -38.12 6.83
CA THR A 387 8.18 -39.46 6.23
C THR A 387 9.52 -40.17 6.42
N ARG A 388 10.63 -39.42 6.43
CA ARG A 388 11.98 -39.93 6.72
C ARG A 388 12.10 -40.58 8.10
N VAL A 389 11.37 -40.08 9.09
CA VAL A 389 11.34 -40.63 10.46
C VAL A 389 10.21 -41.63 10.63
N ALA A 390 9.01 -41.33 10.10
CA ALA A 390 7.81 -42.12 10.28
C ALA A 390 7.94 -43.54 9.66
N VAL A 391 8.58 -43.68 8.49
CA VAL A 391 8.78 -45.00 7.85
C VAL A 391 9.64 -45.94 8.72
N PRO A 392 10.90 -45.62 9.08
CA PRO A 392 11.72 -46.51 9.90
C PRO A 392 11.10 -46.71 11.29
N LEU A 393 10.51 -45.68 11.87
CA LEU A 393 9.88 -45.77 13.19
C LEU A 393 8.67 -46.73 13.18
N GLY A 394 7.81 -46.65 12.18
CA GLY A 394 6.70 -47.59 12.05
C GLY A 394 7.13 -49.01 11.72
N LEU A 395 8.22 -49.21 10.96
CA LEU A 395 8.76 -50.55 10.73
C LEU A 395 9.31 -51.15 12.04
N ILE A 396 9.97 -50.36 12.88
CA ILE A 396 10.41 -50.79 14.22
C ILE A 396 9.20 -51.18 15.06
N VAL A 397 8.19 -50.31 15.17
CA VAL A 397 6.96 -50.60 15.96
C VAL A 397 6.27 -51.86 15.46
N ASN A 398 6.13 -52.03 14.15
CA ASN A 398 5.51 -53.21 13.55
C ASN A 398 6.25 -54.51 13.94
N GLU A 399 7.59 -54.54 13.86
CA GLU A 399 8.38 -55.71 14.23
C GLU A 399 8.27 -56.01 15.74
N LEU A 400 8.35 -54.99 16.60
CA LEU A 400 8.25 -55.14 18.06
C LEU A 400 6.87 -55.63 18.50
N VAL A 401 5.80 -55.06 17.94
CA VAL A 401 4.42 -55.50 18.19
C VAL A 401 4.18 -56.91 17.67
N THR A 402 4.66 -57.21 16.47
CA THR A 402 4.55 -58.56 15.89
C THR A 402 5.26 -59.60 16.78
N ASN A 403 6.42 -59.28 17.33
CA ASN A 403 7.13 -60.16 18.25
C ASN A 403 6.36 -60.35 19.56
N SER A 404 5.78 -59.28 20.11
CA SER A 404 4.95 -59.36 21.31
C SER A 404 3.77 -60.32 21.11
N LEU A 405 3.03 -60.18 20.00
CA LEU A 405 1.90 -61.07 19.67
C LEU A 405 2.32 -62.54 19.48
N LYS A 406 3.49 -62.78 18.89
CA LYS A 406 3.99 -64.14 18.64
C LYS A 406 4.53 -64.84 19.88
N TYR A 407 5.18 -64.11 20.79
CA TYR A 407 5.93 -64.72 21.90
C TYR A 407 5.30 -64.44 23.27
N ALA A 408 4.85 -63.21 23.54
CA ALA A 408 4.31 -62.83 24.85
C ALA A 408 2.92 -63.41 25.12
N TYR A 409 2.11 -63.54 24.06
CA TYR A 409 0.69 -63.91 24.16
C TYR A 409 0.32 -65.26 23.52
N ALA A 410 1.31 -66.02 23.02
CA ALA A 410 1.06 -67.36 22.49
C ALA A 410 0.44 -68.27 23.56
N GLY A 411 -0.80 -68.71 23.34
CA GLY A 411 -1.52 -69.60 24.24
C GLY A 411 -2.05 -68.95 25.53
N ARG A 412 -2.02 -67.61 25.65
CA ARG A 412 -2.58 -66.88 26.80
C ARG A 412 -4.00 -66.38 26.49
N PRO A 413 -4.91 -66.34 27.48
CA PRO A 413 -6.28 -65.87 27.29
C PRO A 413 -6.37 -64.35 27.11
N GLY A 414 -5.32 -63.59 27.47
CA GLY A 414 -5.20 -62.18 27.15
C GLY A 414 -3.96 -61.49 27.73
N GLY A 415 -3.83 -60.20 27.47
CA GLY A 415 -2.71 -59.34 27.92
C GLY A 415 -2.83 -57.88 27.48
N ARG A 416 -1.83 -57.06 27.85
CA ARG A 416 -1.77 -55.61 27.57
C ARG A 416 -0.50 -55.24 26.83
N LEU A 417 -0.67 -54.62 25.66
CA LEU A 417 0.39 -54.10 24.82
C LEU A 417 0.28 -52.58 24.76
N GLY A 418 1.37 -51.85 24.97
CA GLY A 418 1.36 -50.39 24.90
C GLY A 418 2.39 -49.81 23.95
N VAL A 419 2.06 -48.64 23.40
CA VAL A 419 2.98 -47.77 22.67
C VAL A 419 2.97 -46.38 23.29
N GLU A 420 4.14 -45.91 23.67
CA GLU A 420 4.36 -44.60 24.27
C GLU A 420 5.33 -43.80 23.39
N LEU A 421 5.02 -42.55 23.12
CA LEU A 421 5.91 -41.64 22.40
C LEU A 421 5.92 -40.29 23.11
N SER A 422 7.09 -39.90 23.61
CA SER A 422 7.28 -38.61 24.25
C SER A 422 8.43 -37.84 23.60
N VAL A 423 8.42 -36.53 23.79
CA VAL A 423 9.50 -35.64 23.37
C VAL A 423 9.93 -34.87 24.60
N ASP A 424 11.23 -34.94 24.91
CA ASP A 424 11.84 -34.16 25.97
C ASP A 424 13.11 -33.47 25.44
N GLY A 425 13.12 -32.14 25.49
CA GLY A 425 14.21 -31.30 24.98
C GLY A 425 14.58 -31.66 23.53
N ASN A 426 15.80 -32.19 23.35
CA ASN A 426 16.38 -32.55 22.06
C ASN A 426 16.35 -34.06 21.76
N ALA A 427 15.45 -34.81 22.41
CA ALA A 427 15.29 -36.24 22.17
C ALA A 427 13.81 -36.63 22.09
N MET A 428 13.52 -37.58 21.20
CA MET A 428 12.24 -38.25 21.10
C MET A 428 12.39 -39.69 21.59
N THR A 429 11.51 -40.12 22.48
CA THR A 429 11.55 -41.45 23.08
C THR A 429 10.30 -42.22 22.69
N LEU A 430 10.48 -43.31 21.96
CA LEU A 430 9.44 -44.28 21.62
C LEU A 430 9.63 -45.52 22.50
N SER A 431 8.59 -45.95 23.21
CA SER A 431 8.57 -47.24 23.91
C SER A 431 7.45 -48.14 23.40
N VAL A 432 7.77 -49.41 23.20
CA VAL A 432 6.79 -50.49 22.94
C VAL A 432 6.96 -51.52 24.05
N TRP A 433 5.86 -51.90 24.70
CA TRP A 433 5.89 -52.80 25.85
C TRP A 433 4.73 -53.80 25.87
N ASP A 434 4.97 -54.94 26.50
CA ASP A 434 4.00 -56.02 26.75
C ASP A 434 4.03 -56.48 28.21
N ASP A 435 2.94 -57.07 28.70
CA ASP A 435 2.83 -57.71 30.03
C ASP A 435 3.04 -59.23 29.98
N GLY A 436 3.83 -59.68 28.99
CA GLY A 436 4.20 -61.07 28.77
C GLY A 436 5.10 -61.68 29.86
N PRO A 437 5.63 -62.89 29.62
CA PRO A 437 6.48 -63.58 30.58
C PRO A 437 7.92 -63.03 30.61
N GLY A 438 8.23 -62.02 29.79
CA GLY A 438 9.60 -61.58 29.52
C GLY A 438 10.35 -62.51 28.56
N ILE A 439 11.53 -62.07 28.14
CA ILE A 439 12.50 -62.83 27.35
C ILE A 439 13.37 -63.64 28.31
N ASP A 440 13.41 -64.96 28.09
CA ASP A 440 14.31 -65.86 28.80
C ASP A 440 15.77 -65.56 28.43
N PRO A 441 16.65 -65.21 29.40
CA PRO A 441 18.05 -64.89 29.12
C PRO A 441 18.87 -66.09 28.62
N ASP A 442 18.44 -67.33 28.89
CA ASP A 442 19.10 -68.56 28.45
C ASP A 442 18.51 -69.12 27.15
N ALA A 443 17.38 -68.58 26.68
CA ALA A 443 16.85 -68.92 25.37
C ALA A 443 17.83 -68.43 24.29
N ARG A 444 18.25 -69.34 23.41
CA ARG A 444 18.94 -68.96 22.17
C ARG A 444 18.00 -68.03 21.39
N VAL A 445 18.23 -66.73 21.53
CA VAL A 445 17.66 -65.72 20.64
C VAL A 445 18.28 -66.00 19.29
N ASP A 446 17.58 -66.78 18.46
CA ASP A 446 17.90 -66.84 17.05
C ASP A 446 17.87 -65.39 16.59
N SER A 447 19.04 -64.85 16.21
CA SER A 447 19.22 -63.44 15.84
C SER A 447 18.40 -63.19 14.58
N GLY A 448 17.10 -63.03 14.76
CA GLY A 448 16.11 -63.08 13.71
C GLY A 448 16.33 -61.91 12.77
N LEU A 449 15.90 -62.09 11.52
CA LEU A 449 15.90 -61.01 10.54
C LEU A 449 15.22 -59.73 11.08
N GLY A 450 14.20 -59.86 11.94
CA GLY A 450 13.50 -58.73 12.58
C GLY A 450 14.39 -57.91 13.52
N GLN A 451 15.28 -58.54 14.30
CA GLN A 451 16.20 -57.84 15.20
C GLN A 451 17.25 -57.06 14.40
N LYS A 452 17.85 -57.68 13.37
CA LYS A 452 18.81 -57.02 12.46
C LYS A 452 18.22 -55.80 11.77
N LEU A 453 16.93 -55.83 11.43
CA LEU A 453 16.25 -54.71 10.79
C LEU A 453 15.85 -53.63 11.79
N THR A 454 15.45 -54.02 13.00
CA THR A 454 15.24 -53.07 14.09
C THR A 454 16.53 -52.30 14.38
N GLU A 455 17.67 -52.98 14.41
CA GLU A 455 18.99 -52.36 14.54
C GLU A 455 19.33 -51.44 13.35
N ALA A 456 19.06 -51.87 12.12
CA ALA A 456 19.29 -51.06 10.92
C ALA A 456 18.45 -49.78 10.91
N PHE A 457 17.15 -49.87 11.22
CA PHE A 457 16.26 -48.70 11.28
C PHE A 457 16.54 -47.82 12.49
N THR A 458 16.96 -48.40 13.62
CA THR A 458 17.44 -47.63 14.77
C THR A 458 18.67 -46.80 14.39
N THR A 459 19.61 -47.41 13.67
CA THR A 459 20.81 -46.71 13.15
C THR A 459 20.43 -45.63 12.13
N GLN A 460 19.48 -45.90 11.24
CA GLN A 460 18.99 -44.91 10.26
C GLN A 460 18.35 -43.69 10.92
N LEU A 461 17.80 -43.86 12.11
CA LEU A 461 17.24 -42.78 12.94
C LEU A 461 18.28 -42.12 13.86
N ASP A 462 19.57 -42.49 13.74
CA ASP A 462 20.63 -42.08 14.68
C ASP A 462 20.27 -42.38 16.16
N GLY A 463 19.41 -43.37 16.37
CA GLY A 463 18.83 -43.69 17.67
C GLY A 463 19.59 -44.75 18.46
N LYS A 464 19.19 -44.93 19.72
CA LYS A 464 19.68 -45.98 20.60
C LYS A 464 18.50 -46.79 21.14
N MET A 465 18.55 -48.10 20.96
CA MET A 465 17.55 -49.03 21.47
C MET A 465 18.00 -49.61 22.82
N HIS A 466 17.13 -49.54 23.81
CA HIS A 466 17.30 -50.14 25.13
C HIS A 466 16.22 -51.21 25.34
N LEU A 467 16.63 -52.38 25.85
CA LEU A 467 15.73 -53.47 26.18
C LEU A 467 15.71 -53.65 27.70
N LYS A 468 14.51 -53.64 28.27
CA LYS A 468 14.25 -54.04 29.65
C LYS A 468 13.28 -55.22 29.63
N SER A 469 13.72 -56.37 30.13
CA SER A 469 12.92 -57.61 30.16
C SER A 469 12.92 -58.18 31.57
N GLU A 470 11.73 -58.38 32.12
CA GLU A 470 11.50 -58.94 33.46
C GLU A 470 10.37 -59.98 33.40
N THR A 471 10.14 -60.73 34.47
CA THR A 471 9.08 -61.76 34.53
C THR A 471 7.66 -61.19 34.40
N THR A 472 7.53 -59.86 34.49
CA THR A 472 6.27 -59.12 34.38
C THR A 472 6.07 -58.46 33.01
N GLY A 473 6.99 -58.65 32.06
CA GLY A 473 6.85 -58.10 30.71
C GLY A 473 8.16 -57.66 30.06
N THR A 474 8.06 -57.24 28.80
CA THR A 474 9.18 -56.72 28.02
C THR A 474 8.90 -55.27 27.61
N ARG A 475 9.92 -54.42 27.63
CA ARG A 475 9.87 -53.04 27.16
C ARG A 475 11.09 -52.72 26.30
N HIS A 476 10.83 -52.31 25.08
CA HIS A 476 11.81 -51.75 24.16
C HIS A 476 11.66 -50.24 24.13
N THR A 477 12.75 -49.51 24.38
CA THR A 477 12.78 -48.04 24.38
C THR A 477 13.81 -47.55 23.38
N LEU A 478 13.34 -46.90 22.33
CA LEU A 478 14.12 -46.24 21.31
C LEU A 478 14.23 -44.74 21.63
N VAL A 479 15.46 -44.27 21.81
CA VAL A 479 15.77 -42.83 21.99
C VAL A 479 16.38 -42.29 20.71
N ILE A 480 15.74 -41.28 20.12
CA ILE A 480 16.12 -40.66 18.85
C ILE A 480 16.54 -39.21 19.14
N PRO A 481 17.77 -38.79 18.78
CA PRO A 481 18.16 -37.38 18.86
C PRO A 481 17.34 -36.57 17.85
N ARG A 482 16.84 -35.41 18.29
CA ARG A 482 15.96 -34.55 17.49
C ARG A 482 16.72 -33.58 16.61
#